data_AF-A0A7W1PKH9-F1
#
_entry.id   AF-A0A7W1PKH9-F1
#
_cell.length_a   1.000
_cell.length_b   1.000
_cell.length_c   1.000
_cell.angle_alpha   90.00
_cell.angle_beta   90.00
_cell.angle_gamma   90.00
#
_symmetry.space_group_name_H-M   'P 1'
#
loop_
_entity.id
_entity.type
_entity.pdbx_description
1 polymer ?
#
loop_
_entity_poly.entity_id
_entity_poly.type
_entity_poly.pdbx_seq_one_letter_code
_entity_poly.pdbx_strand_id
1 'polypeptide(L)'
;MSRKSRPPAPRPARVEQTELFPEPVRVERLDPRSIAGSGTSATAVFRVTIGHGGEHHRVFQDRYGTYCEVHGRTCPAVAAVQQSPRS
;
A
#
# COMPACT_ATOMS: atom_id res chain seq x y z
N MET A 1 18.35 8.21 -61.28
CA MET A 1 18.29 7.16 -60.24
C MET A 1 18.33 7.85 -58.87
N SER A 2 17.18 8.28 -58.32
CA SER A 2 17.14 9.03 -57.04
C SER A 2 17.00 8.08 -55.85
N ARG A 3 18.01 8.09 -54.96
CA ARG A 3 17.97 7.37 -53.68
C ARG A 3 17.09 8.15 -52.71
N LYS A 4 15.94 7.60 -52.32
CA LYS A 4 15.06 8.20 -51.31
C LYS A 4 15.68 8.04 -49.91
N SER A 5 15.90 9.19 -49.27
CA SER A 5 16.18 9.39 -47.85
C SER A 5 15.21 8.64 -46.91
N ARG A 6 15.56 7.53 -46.25
CA ARG A 6 14.67 6.97 -45.20
C ARG A 6 14.81 7.82 -43.93
N PRO A 7 13.71 8.30 -43.31
CA PRO A 7 13.79 9.06 -42.07
C PRO A 7 14.27 8.16 -40.91
N PRO A 8 14.99 8.72 -39.92
CA PRO A 8 15.44 7.96 -38.76
C PRO A 8 14.24 7.50 -37.93
N ALA A 9 14.30 6.26 -37.42
CA ALA A 9 13.27 5.70 -36.57
C ALA A 9 13.09 6.55 -35.29
N PRO A 10 11.85 6.70 -34.78
CA PRO A 10 11.64 7.35 -33.48
C PRO A 10 12.39 6.58 -32.40
N ARG A 11 13.12 7.30 -31.55
CA ARG A 11 13.75 6.72 -30.35
C ARG A 11 12.63 6.12 -29.49
N PRO A 12 12.76 4.88 -29.01
CA PRO A 12 11.77 4.33 -28.09
C PRO A 12 11.68 5.26 -26.88
N ALA A 13 10.45 5.60 -26.49
CA ALA A 13 10.19 6.39 -25.30
C ALA A 13 10.90 5.73 -24.11
N ARG A 14 11.66 6.51 -23.36
CA ARG A 14 12.27 6.07 -22.11
C ARG A 14 11.12 5.70 -21.17
N VAL A 15 10.88 4.39 -21.01
CA VAL A 15 10.07 3.90 -19.89
C VAL A 15 10.86 4.24 -18.63
N GLU A 16 10.41 5.26 -17.91
CA GLU A 16 10.88 5.58 -16.55
C GLU A 16 10.45 4.42 -15.64
N GLN A 17 11.19 3.32 -15.69
CA GLN A 17 11.05 2.19 -14.77
C GLN A 17 11.62 2.58 -13.41
N THR A 18 10.98 3.52 -12.72
CA THR A 18 11.39 3.98 -11.38
C THR A 18 10.70 3.18 -10.26
N GLU A 19 9.81 2.24 -10.59
CA GLU A 19 9.24 1.28 -9.62
C GLU A 19 10.17 0.10 -9.37
N LEU A 20 11.44 0.36 -9.04
CA LEU A 20 12.44 -0.71 -9.08
C LEU A 20 12.18 -1.82 -8.05
N PHE A 21 11.64 -1.51 -6.87
CA PHE A 21 10.98 -2.49 -5.99
C PHE A 21 10.02 -1.72 -5.07
N PRO A 22 8.70 -1.98 -5.05
CA PRO A 22 7.84 -1.40 -4.01
C PRO A 22 8.42 -1.82 -2.66
N GLU A 23 8.55 -0.87 -1.73
CA GLU A 23 8.97 -1.19 -0.36
C GLU A 23 8.16 -2.40 0.15
N PRO A 24 8.78 -3.37 0.83
CA PRO A 24 8.06 -4.54 1.28
C PRO A 24 6.97 -4.11 2.26
N VAL A 25 5.72 -4.26 1.84
CA VAL A 25 4.56 -4.03 2.69
C VAL A 25 4.06 -5.38 3.19
N ARG A 26 4.01 -5.56 4.51
CA ARG A 26 3.39 -6.72 5.14
C ARG A 26 2.14 -6.30 5.88
N VAL A 27 1.02 -6.93 5.54
CA VAL A 27 -0.27 -6.73 6.21
C VAL A 27 -0.62 -8.01 6.95
N GLU A 28 -0.72 -7.94 8.26
CA GLU A 28 -1.12 -9.03 9.13
C GLU A 28 -2.45 -8.68 9.80
N ARG A 29 -3.45 -9.57 9.68
CA ARG A 29 -4.73 -9.40 10.36
C ARG A 29 -4.64 -9.91 11.79
N LEU A 30 -5.11 -9.12 12.74
CA LEU A 30 -5.10 -9.40 14.17
C LEU A 30 -6.53 -9.52 14.70
N ASP A 31 -6.70 -10.18 15.84
CA ASP A 31 -7.96 -10.20 16.57
C ASP A 31 -8.23 -8.83 17.22
N PRO A 32 -9.32 -8.13 16.87
CA PRO A 32 -9.66 -6.84 17.45
C PRO A 32 -9.83 -6.87 18.96
N ARG A 33 -10.37 -7.96 19.52
CA ARG A 33 -10.63 -8.05 20.97
C ARG A 33 -9.34 -8.17 21.76
N SER A 34 -8.37 -8.91 21.22
CA SER A 34 -7.04 -9.03 21.81
C SER A 34 -6.24 -7.73 21.76
N ILE A 35 -6.46 -6.87 20.76
CA ILE A 35 -5.70 -5.61 20.59
C ILE A 35 -6.37 -4.40 21.25
N ALA A 36 -7.69 -4.26 21.13
CA ALA A 36 -8.44 -3.10 21.60
C ALA A 36 -9.41 -3.39 22.77
N GLY A 37 -9.47 -4.65 23.23
CA GLY A 37 -10.33 -5.07 24.32
C GLY A 37 -11.74 -5.49 23.89
N SER A 38 -12.50 -6.04 24.85
CA SER A 38 -13.84 -6.63 24.61
C SER A 38 -14.92 -5.62 24.21
N GLY A 39 -14.74 -4.34 24.54
CA GLY A 39 -15.66 -3.25 24.18
C GLY A 39 -15.39 -2.60 22.83
N THR A 40 -14.47 -3.14 22.02
CA THR A 40 -14.10 -2.52 20.74
C THR A 40 -15.23 -2.55 19.71
N SER A 41 -15.40 -1.45 18.99
CA SER A 41 -16.25 -1.38 17.79
C SER A 41 -15.51 -1.78 16.51
N ALA A 42 -14.22 -2.08 16.58
CA ALA A 42 -13.43 -2.48 15.43
C ALA A 42 -13.82 -3.89 14.95
N THR A 43 -14.18 -3.99 13.69
CA THR A 43 -14.50 -5.25 13.01
C THR A 43 -13.25 -5.97 12.50
N ALA A 44 -12.17 -5.23 12.28
CA ALA A 44 -10.85 -5.78 11.95
C ALA A 44 -9.74 -4.86 12.47
N VAL A 45 -8.62 -5.48 12.82
CA VAL A 45 -7.36 -4.79 13.15
C VAL A 45 -6.26 -5.40 12.32
N PHE A 46 -5.38 -4.56 11.82
CA PHE A 46 -4.24 -4.96 11.00
C PHE A 46 -2.96 -4.38 11.57
N ARG A 47 -1.89 -5.17 11.57
CA ARG A 47 -0.53 -4.68 11.71
C ARG A 47 0.05 -4.55 10.31
N VAL A 48 0.43 -3.33 9.94
CA VAL A 48 1.04 -3.03 8.66
C VAL A 48 2.49 -2.65 8.91
N THR A 49 3.41 -3.33 8.25
CA THR A 49 4.83 -2.99 8.25
C THR A 49 5.17 -2.43 6.89
N ILE A 50 5.74 -1.24 6.84
CA ILE A 50 6.15 -0.57 5.59
C ILE A 50 7.67 -0.45 5.57
N GLY A 51 8.28 -0.83 4.45
CA GLY A 51 9.71 -0.73 4.27
C GLY A 51 10.52 -1.72 5.10
N HIS A 52 11.84 -1.53 5.08
CA HIS A 52 12.79 -2.37 5.82
C HIS A 52 13.04 -1.90 7.26
N GLY A 53 12.59 -0.68 7.61
CA GLY A 53 12.83 -0.04 8.90
C GLY A 53 11.96 -0.54 10.06
N GLY A 54 10.99 -1.42 9.79
CA GLY A 54 10.21 -2.08 10.83
C GLY A 54 9.20 -1.19 11.54
N GLU A 55 8.85 -0.02 10.98
CA GLU A 55 7.76 0.78 11.53
C GLU A 55 6.44 0.01 11.35
N HIS A 56 5.74 -0.19 12.46
CA HIS A 56 4.49 -0.92 12.50
C HIS A 56 3.34 0.04 12.74
N HIS A 57 2.43 0.10 11.77
CA HIS A 57 1.17 0.81 11.90
C HIS A 57 0.08 -0.17 12.31
N ARG A 58 -0.63 0.15 13.39
CA ARG A 58 -1.91 -0.50 13.68
C ARG A 58 -3.00 0.23 12.93
N VAL A 59 -3.73 -0.51 12.12
CA VAL A 59 -4.84 -0.01 11.32
C VAL A 59 -6.11 -0.68 11.78
N PHE A 60 -7.10 0.13 12.13
CA PHE A 60 -8.40 -0.29 12.60
C PHE A 60 -9.40 -0.12 11.48
N GLN A 61 -10.37 -1.04 11.43
CA GLN A 61 -11.54 -0.94 10.60
C GLN A 61 -12.77 -1.07 11.46
N ASP A 62 -13.69 -0.12 11.36
CA ASP A 62 -14.98 -0.13 12.03
C ASP A 62 -16.09 0.36 11.09
N ARG A 63 -17.26 0.68 11.64
CA ARG A 63 -18.42 1.18 10.87
C ARG A 63 -18.20 2.54 10.20
N TYR A 64 -17.25 3.34 10.67
CA TYR A 64 -16.94 4.68 10.16
C TYR A 64 -15.82 4.66 9.11
N GLY A 65 -15.06 3.57 9.03
CA GLY A 65 -14.09 3.32 7.97
C GLY A 65 -12.80 2.73 8.50
N THR A 66 -11.73 2.94 7.73
CA THR A 66 -10.38 2.44 8.02
C THR A 66 -9.45 3.58 8.40
N TYR A 67 -8.70 3.43 9.49
CA TYR A 67 -7.77 4.45 10.00
C TYR A 67 -6.57 3.83 10.72
N CYS A 68 -5.42 4.49 10.66
CA CYS A 68 -4.27 4.16 11.50
C CYS A 68 -4.43 4.79 12.89
N GLU A 69 -3.96 4.09 13.93
CA GLU A 69 -3.98 4.55 15.33
C GLU A 69 -3.32 5.92 15.51
N VAL A 70 -2.19 6.16 14.84
CA VAL A 70 -1.36 7.36 15.05
C VAL A 70 -1.67 8.44 14.04
N HIS A 71 -1.77 8.07 12.76
CA HIS A 71 -1.85 9.02 11.64
C HIS A 71 -3.26 9.13 11.04
N GLY A 72 -4.24 8.39 11.58
CA GLY A 72 -5.62 8.41 11.08
C GLY A 72 -5.75 7.89 9.64
N ARG A 73 -6.66 8.50 8.88
CA ARG A 73 -7.08 8.03 7.54
C ARG A 73 -6.07 8.32 6.43
N THR A 74 -5.15 9.25 6.64
CA THR A 74 -4.15 9.66 5.63
C THR A 74 -2.89 8.81 5.66
N CYS A 75 -2.80 7.84 6.58
CA CYS A 75 -1.65 6.97 6.71
C CYS A 75 -1.48 6.06 5.46
N PRO A 76 -0.27 5.92 4.91
CA PRO A 76 -0.01 4.98 3.81
C PRO A 76 -0.41 3.53 4.13
N ALA A 77 -0.33 3.13 5.42
CA ALA A 77 -0.76 1.82 5.89
C ALA A 77 -2.26 1.54 5.66
N VAL A 78 -3.10 2.59 5.66
CA VAL A 78 -4.53 2.45 5.38
C VAL A 78 -4.76 2.05 3.93
N ALA A 79 -4.02 2.66 2.99
CA ALA A 79 -4.09 2.30 1.58
C ALA A 79 -3.64 0.84 1.35
N ALA A 80 -2.58 0.41 2.03
CA ALA A 80 -2.11 -0.97 1.99
C ALA A 80 -3.18 -1.98 2.45
N VAL A 81 -3.88 -1.69 3.55
CA VAL A 81 -4.98 -2.55 4.04
C VAL A 81 -6.13 -2.60 3.04
N GLN A 82 -6.50 -1.47 2.43
CA GLN A 82 -7.60 -1.41 1.46
C GLN A 82 -7.28 -2.17 0.17
N GLN A 83 -6.01 -2.23 -0.23
CA GLN A 83 -5.54 -2.95 -1.41
C GLN A 83 -5.27 -4.44 -1.13
N SER A 84 -5.09 -4.81 0.15
CA SER A 84 -4.87 -6.20 0.53
C SER A 84 -6.13 -7.05 0.26
N PRO A 85 -5.99 -8.25 -0.34
CA PRO A 85 -7.12 -9.14 -0.54
C PRO A 85 -7.73 -9.48 0.81
N ARG A 86 -9.05 -9.29 0.93
CA ARG A 86 -9.83 -9.66 2.11
C ARG A 86 -9.91 -11.18 2.17
N SER A 87 -8.88 -11.81 2.76
CA SER A 87 -8.84 -13.24 3.01
C SER A 87 -9.70 -13.60 4.22
#